data_AF-A0A8H7Z048-F1
#
_entry.id   AF-A0A8H7Z048-F1
#
_cell.length_a   1.000
_cell.length_b   1.000
_cell.length_c   1.000
_cell.angle_alpha   90.00
_cell.angle_beta   90.00
_cell.angle_gamma   90.00
#
_symmetry.space_group_name_H-M   'P 1'
#
loop_
_entity.id
_entity.type
_entity.pdbx_description
1 polymer ?
#
loop_
_entity_poly.entity_id
_entity_poly.type
_entity_poly.pdbx_seq_one_letter_code
_entity_poly.pdbx_strand_id
1 'polypeptide(L)'
;MKLDVEVYKDMTGRLAGIVGHLHSVRGRSVPGPVGGGVPRGNVWGYHDAEAEFGSVEDLNAWVNRRIAVIGKSVDFRSYPLVLCHLDMCRRNIILMEDGALCLLDWGFAGFLPRIYEVAAIEFYFDEYSEMFRQAVNESIVLEDREKKDLVLIKRARAASMRCAFTCARISRRYCFVLQLNLVEEVINPAVYLEQKEKRKEIKKINKSITYRYIYIYEYINKVRGKNGSK
;
A
#
# COMPACT_ATOMS: atom_id res chain seq x y z
N MET A 1 0.57 25.42 -5.78
CA MET A 1 0.76 25.29 -7.23
C MET A 1 0.31 23.89 -7.63
N LYS A 2 -0.74 23.74 -8.44
CA LYS A 2 -1.08 22.44 -9.06
C LYS A 2 -0.20 22.31 -10.29
N LEU A 3 0.65 21.29 -10.34
CA LEU A 3 1.34 20.92 -11.57
C LEU A 3 0.31 20.50 -12.62
N ASP A 4 0.59 20.80 -13.88
CA ASP A 4 -0.24 20.42 -15.02
C ASP A 4 -0.32 18.89 -15.14
N VAL A 5 -1.47 18.37 -15.61
CA VAL A 5 -1.72 16.94 -15.83
C VAL A 5 -0.70 16.36 -16.80
N GLU A 6 -0.32 17.11 -17.84
CA GLU A 6 0.69 16.66 -18.81
C GLU A 6 2.09 16.55 -18.18
N VAL A 7 2.44 17.43 -17.25
CA VAL A 7 3.70 17.36 -16.50
C VAL A 7 3.72 16.13 -15.58
N TYR A 8 2.58 15.82 -14.93
CA TYR A 8 2.48 14.59 -14.15
C TYR A 8 2.61 13.34 -15.03
N LYS A 9 2.01 13.33 -16.21
CA LYS A 9 2.03 12.19 -17.13
C LYS A 9 3.43 11.89 -17.66
N ASP A 10 4.18 12.92 -18.06
CA ASP A 10 5.60 12.77 -18.43
C ASP A 10 6.42 12.21 -17.26
N MET A 11 6.28 12.82 -16.08
CA MET A 11 7.02 12.43 -14.89
C MET A 11 6.73 10.97 -14.50
N THR A 12 5.47 10.52 -14.48
CA THR A 12 5.12 9.15 -14.12
C THR A 12 5.60 8.13 -15.14
N GLY A 13 5.61 8.47 -16.44
CA GLY A 13 6.21 7.65 -17.48
C GLY A 13 7.72 7.47 -17.28
N ARG A 14 8.43 8.55 -16.98
CA ARG A 14 9.87 8.51 -16.70
C ARG A 14 10.20 7.70 -15.43
N LEU A 15 9.39 7.85 -14.38
CA LEU A 15 9.53 7.05 -13.16
C LEU A 15 9.27 5.56 -13.41
N ALA A 16 8.30 5.21 -14.26
CA ALA A 16 8.09 3.82 -14.65
C ALA A 16 9.30 3.25 -15.40
N GLY A 17 9.95 4.07 -16.24
CA GLY A 17 11.24 3.74 -16.85
C GLY A 17 12.35 3.50 -15.81
N ILE A 18 12.40 4.31 -14.75
CA ILE A 18 13.34 4.12 -13.63
C ILE A 18 13.05 2.79 -12.91
N VAL A 19 11.78 2.45 -12.64
CA VAL A 19 11.42 1.14 -12.05
C VAL A 19 11.94 -0.01 -12.92
N GLY A 20 11.77 0.08 -14.24
CA GLY A 20 12.32 -0.88 -15.19
C GLY A 20 13.85 -0.99 -15.11
N HIS A 21 14.55 0.14 -14.98
CA HIS A 21 15.99 0.16 -14.80
C HIS A 21 16.42 -0.47 -13.47
N LEU A 22 15.76 -0.17 -12.34
CA LEU A 22 16.03 -0.81 -11.06
C LEU A 22 15.85 -2.33 -11.15
N HIS A 23 14.79 -2.79 -11.81
CA HIS A 23 14.55 -4.21 -12.03
C HIS A 23 15.62 -4.91 -12.89
N SER A 24 16.41 -4.17 -13.66
CA SER A 24 17.56 -4.72 -14.40
C SER A 24 18.77 -5.00 -13.49
N VAL A 25 18.86 -4.32 -12.33
CA VAL A 25 19.94 -4.49 -11.37
C VAL A 25 19.70 -5.76 -10.56
N ARG A 26 20.56 -6.77 -10.79
CA ARG A 26 20.60 -8.04 -10.07
C ARG A 26 21.93 -8.11 -9.32
N GLY A 27 21.91 -8.49 -8.05
CA GLY A 27 23.14 -8.46 -7.25
C GLY A 27 23.20 -9.39 -6.05
N ARG A 28 22.10 -10.09 -5.69
CA ARG A 28 22.05 -10.96 -4.52
C ARG A 28 21.20 -12.20 -4.76
N SER A 29 21.59 -13.31 -4.14
CA SER A 29 20.85 -14.59 -4.11
C SER A 29 19.89 -14.70 -2.91
N VAL A 30 20.00 -13.78 -1.95
CA VAL A 30 19.21 -13.75 -0.72
C VAL A 30 18.31 -12.51 -0.72
N PRO A 31 17.00 -12.66 -0.43
CA PRO A 31 16.09 -11.53 -0.42
C PRO A 31 16.29 -10.65 0.81
N GLY A 32 16.09 -9.34 0.66
CA GLY A 32 16.14 -8.40 1.78
C GLY A 32 16.88 -7.10 1.47
N PRO A 33 17.12 -6.26 2.50
CA PRO A 33 17.71 -4.93 2.32
C PRO A 33 19.09 -4.96 1.67
N VAL A 34 19.44 -3.91 0.93
CA VAL A 34 20.76 -3.79 0.27
C VAL A 34 21.92 -3.95 1.27
N GLY A 35 21.78 -3.39 2.48
CA GLY A 35 22.75 -3.52 3.57
C GLY A 35 22.62 -4.77 4.45
N GLY A 36 21.66 -5.66 4.18
CA GLY A 36 21.29 -6.77 5.06
C GLY A 36 20.40 -6.34 6.23
N GLY A 37 20.09 -7.28 7.11
CA GLY A 37 19.19 -7.09 8.26
C GLY A 37 17.72 -7.29 7.95
N VAL A 38 16.86 -6.90 8.90
CA VAL A 38 15.41 -7.12 8.82
C VAL A 38 14.79 -6.23 7.73
N PRO A 39 14.10 -6.78 6.72
CA PRO A 39 13.34 -5.99 5.74
C PRO A 39 12.29 -5.11 6.42
N ARG A 40 12.27 -3.83 6.05
CA ARG A 40 11.37 -2.81 6.63
C ARG A 40 10.47 -2.17 5.59
N GLY A 41 9.43 -1.52 6.09
CA GLY A 41 8.55 -0.68 5.29
C GLY A 41 7.17 -1.26 5.05
N ASN A 42 6.36 -0.49 4.34
CA ASN A 42 4.92 -0.69 4.28
C ASN A 42 4.51 -2.08 3.74
N VAL A 43 5.30 -2.69 2.85
CA VAL A 43 5.01 -3.99 2.26
C VAL A 43 4.98 -5.14 3.28
N TRP A 44 5.60 -4.96 4.45
CA TRP A 44 5.67 -5.98 5.50
C TRP A 44 4.62 -5.81 6.61
N GLY A 45 3.88 -4.70 6.63
CA GLY A 45 2.91 -4.36 7.68
C GLY A 45 3.53 -3.60 8.85
N TYR A 46 2.90 -3.63 10.03
CA TYR A 46 3.31 -2.80 11.18
C TYR A 46 4.54 -3.30 11.94
N HIS A 47 4.88 -4.58 11.80
CA HIS A 47 5.97 -5.22 12.54
C HIS A 47 7.18 -5.53 11.66
N ASP A 48 7.28 -4.85 10.51
CA ASP A 48 8.28 -5.15 9.49
C ASP A 48 8.26 -6.65 9.12
N ALA A 49 9.36 -7.20 8.59
CA ALA A 49 9.45 -8.63 8.30
C ALA A 49 9.64 -9.53 9.54
N GLU A 50 9.77 -8.94 10.74
CA GLU A 50 10.07 -9.58 12.04
C GLU A 50 11.46 -10.23 12.15
N ALA A 51 12.01 -10.74 11.06
CA ALA A 51 13.34 -11.37 11.00
C ALA A 51 14.02 -11.08 9.66
N GLU A 52 15.35 -11.21 9.64
CA GLU A 52 16.13 -11.24 8.41
C GLU A 52 15.84 -12.54 7.63
N PHE A 53 15.87 -12.47 6.31
CA PHE A 53 15.77 -13.64 5.45
C PHE A 53 17.18 -14.15 5.12
N GLY A 54 17.45 -15.40 5.42
CA GLY A 54 18.66 -16.11 5.00
C GLY A 54 18.52 -16.72 3.61
N SER A 55 17.30 -16.93 3.12
CA SER A 55 17.04 -17.45 1.77
C SER A 55 15.67 -17.06 1.21
N VAL A 56 15.41 -17.45 -0.06
CA VAL A 56 14.10 -17.30 -0.69
C VAL A 56 13.04 -18.17 0.00
N GLU A 57 13.43 -19.29 0.60
CA GLU A 57 12.56 -20.14 1.41
C GLU A 57 12.05 -19.41 2.66
N ASP A 58 12.87 -18.56 3.29
CA ASP A 58 12.43 -17.74 4.42
C ASP A 58 11.37 -16.70 3.99
N LEU A 59 11.56 -16.09 2.81
CA LEU A 59 10.57 -15.19 2.22
C LEU A 59 9.26 -15.93 1.91
N ASN A 60 9.35 -17.13 1.31
CA ASN A 60 8.20 -18.01 1.08
C ASN A 60 7.51 -18.34 2.39
N ALA A 61 8.25 -18.72 3.44
CA ALA A 61 7.71 -19.06 4.75
C ALA A 61 6.99 -17.87 5.39
N TRP A 62 7.55 -16.66 5.27
CA TRP A 62 6.95 -15.43 5.78
C TRP A 62 5.58 -15.15 5.15
N VAL A 63 5.48 -15.28 3.82
CA VAL A 63 4.21 -15.09 3.08
C VAL A 63 3.24 -16.22 3.40
N ASN A 64 3.67 -17.48 3.24
CA ASN A 64 2.84 -18.67 3.39
C ASN A 64 2.22 -18.80 4.77
N ARG A 65 2.98 -18.48 5.84
CA ARG A 65 2.43 -18.44 7.21
C ARG A 65 1.25 -17.48 7.33
N ARG A 66 1.30 -16.33 6.68
CA ARG A 66 0.28 -15.27 6.75
C ARG A 66 -0.94 -15.55 5.88
N ILE A 67 -0.78 -16.34 4.81
CA ILE A 67 -1.89 -16.72 3.90
C ILE A 67 -2.39 -18.15 4.11
N ALA A 68 -1.85 -18.90 5.09
CA ALA A 68 -2.24 -20.29 5.34
C ALA A 68 -3.76 -20.47 5.52
N VAL A 69 -4.42 -19.48 6.14
CA VAL A 69 -5.87 -19.48 6.39
C VAL A 69 -6.75 -19.52 5.14
N ILE A 70 -6.22 -19.11 3.98
CA ILE A 70 -6.96 -19.17 2.70
C ILE A 70 -6.59 -20.40 1.86
N GLY A 71 -5.79 -21.33 2.40
CA GLY A 71 -5.40 -22.57 1.69
C GLY A 71 -4.61 -22.31 0.41
N LYS A 72 -3.81 -21.24 0.38
CA LYS A 72 -2.95 -20.86 -0.75
C LYS A 72 -1.50 -20.83 -0.32
N SER A 73 -0.60 -20.95 -1.28
CA SER A 73 0.83 -20.84 -1.11
C SER A 73 1.47 -20.13 -2.29
N VAL A 74 2.62 -19.52 -2.03
CA VAL A 74 3.54 -18.96 -3.02
C VAL A 74 4.82 -19.78 -3.07
N ASP A 75 5.51 -19.68 -4.21
CA ASP A 75 6.88 -20.15 -4.38
C ASP A 75 7.66 -19.18 -5.26
N PHE A 76 8.59 -18.44 -4.64
CA PHE A 76 9.40 -17.42 -5.30
C PHE A 76 10.75 -17.93 -5.82
N ARG A 77 11.08 -19.23 -5.71
CA ARG A 77 12.41 -19.74 -6.09
C ARG A 77 12.77 -19.49 -7.57
N SER A 78 11.78 -19.40 -8.44
CA SER A 78 11.98 -19.10 -9.87
C SER A 78 12.05 -17.61 -10.19
N TYR A 79 11.81 -16.72 -9.21
CA TYR A 79 11.77 -15.29 -9.43
C TYR A 79 13.18 -14.70 -9.30
N PRO A 80 13.64 -13.87 -10.24
CA PRO A 80 14.86 -13.12 -10.04
C PRO A 80 14.69 -12.14 -8.88
N LEU A 81 15.71 -12.03 -8.02
CA LEU A 81 15.80 -10.97 -7.04
C LEU A 81 16.40 -9.74 -7.71
N VAL A 82 15.61 -8.68 -7.79
CA VAL A 82 15.97 -7.43 -8.45
C VAL A 82 15.95 -6.30 -7.44
N LEU A 83 16.64 -5.21 -7.73
CA LEU A 83 16.60 -4.03 -6.87
C LEU A 83 15.20 -3.41 -6.89
N CYS A 84 14.58 -3.34 -5.71
CA CYS A 84 13.33 -2.67 -5.45
C CYS A 84 13.59 -1.50 -4.48
N HIS A 85 12.93 -0.36 -4.68
CA HIS A 85 13.01 0.80 -3.79
C HIS A 85 11.98 0.71 -2.66
N LEU A 86 10.80 0.15 -2.93
CA LEU A 86 9.68 -0.10 -2.00
C LEU A 86 9.05 1.15 -1.37
N ASP A 87 9.47 2.36 -1.76
CA ASP A 87 8.91 3.63 -1.27
C ASP A 87 8.87 4.76 -2.31
N MET A 88 8.55 4.41 -3.56
CA MET A 88 8.44 5.37 -4.68
C MET A 88 7.16 6.21 -4.63
N CYS A 89 7.03 7.01 -3.58
CA CYS A 89 5.97 7.99 -3.41
C CYS A 89 6.46 9.41 -3.71
N ARG A 90 5.53 10.34 -3.97
CA ARG A 90 5.85 11.72 -4.38
C ARG A 90 6.84 12.45 -3.46
N ARG A 91 6.82 12.18 -2.14
CA ARG A 91 7.73 12.84 -1.17
C ARG A 91 9.20 12.43 -1.33
N ASN A 92 9.46 11.31 -1.98
CA ASN A 92 10.79 10.73 -2.16
C ASN A 92 11.34 10.98 -3.58
N ILE A 93 10.74 11.91 -4.34
CA ILE A 93 11.13 12.22 -5.71
C ILE A 93 11.35 13.72 -5.83
N ILE A 94 12.53 14.10 -6.34
CA ILE A 94 12.86 15.48 -6.70
C ILE A 94 12.93 15.59 -8.22
N LEU A 95 12.22 16.57 -8.78
CA LEU A 95 12.44 17.04 -10.15
C LEU A 95 13.41 18.23 -10.08
N MET A 96 14.60 18.04 -10.63
CA MET A 96 15.67 19.02 -10.69
C MET A 96 15.40 20.09 -11.76
N GLU A 97 16.09 21.23 -11.69
CA GLU A 97 15.93 22.34 -12.65
C GLU A 97 16.29 21.96 -14.10
N ASP A 98 17.24 21.05 -14.27
CA ASP A 98 17.64 20.48 -15.56
C ASP A 98 16.65 19.40 -16.06
N GLY A 99 15.57 19.17 -15.34
CA GLY A 99 14.56 18.17 -15.62
C GLY A 99 14.91 16.77 -15.14
N ALA A 100 16.07 16.53 -14.51
CA ALA A 100 16.44 15.21 -13.98
C ALA A 100 15.54 14.78 -12.81
N LEU A 101 15.37 13.47 -12.62
CA LEU A 101 14.63 12.91 -11.49
C LEU A 101 15.60 12.26 -10.50
N CYS A 102 15.53 12.66 -9.24
CA CYS A 102 16.30 12.05 -8.16
C CYS A 102 15.37 11.26 -7.23
N LEU A 103 15.77 10.02 -6.92
CA LEU A 103 15.11 9.17 -5.92
C LEU A 103 15.80 9.30 -4.57
N LEU A 104 15.01 9.52 -3.52
CA LEU A 104 15.44 9.66 -2.14
C LEU A 104 14.90 8.52 -1.27
N ASP A 105 15.39 8.44 -0.04
CA ASP A 105 14.88 7.54 1.00
C ASP A 105 14.90 6.05 0.58
N TRP A 106 16.12 5.56 0.40
CA TRP A 106 16.41 4.15 0.08
C TRP A 106 16.33 3.23 1.31
N GLY A 107 15.76 3.70 2.43
CA GLY A 107 15.74 2.96 3.71
C GLY A 107 14.99 1.63 3.65
N PHE A 108 14.06 1.47 2.69
CA PHE A 108 13.33 0.23 2.45
C PHE A 108 13.84 -0.55 1.22
N ALA A 109 14.87 -0.06 0.55
CA ALA A 109 15.36 -0.69 -0.67
C ALA A 109 15.98 -2.06 -0.39
N GLY A 110 15.73 -3.00 -1.30
CA GLY A 110 16.20 -4.37 -1.16
C GLY A 110 16.12 -5.18 -2.44
N PHE A 111 16.76 -6.34 -2.43
CA PHE A 111 16.67 -7.31 -3.52
C PHE A 111 15.49 -8.25 -3.26
N LEU A 112 14.45 -8.17 -4.09
CA LEU A 112 13.20 -8.91 -3.93
C LEU A 112 12.65 -9.31 -5.31
N PRO A 113 11.69 -10.25 -5.38
CA PRO A 113 10.89 -10.43 -6.58
C PRO A 113 10.24 -9.10 -7.00
N ARG A 114 10.29 -8.74 -8.30
CA ARG A 114 9.79 -7.43 -8.82
C ARG A 114 8.34 -7.10 -8.44
N ILE A 115 7.52 -8.13 -8.20
CA ILE A 115 6.14 -7.96 -7.71
C ILE A 115 6.05 -7.24 -6.36
N TYR A 116 7.12 -7.19 -5.56
CA TYR A 116 7.18 -6.40 -4.32
C TYR A 116 7.20 -4.89 -4.60
N GLU A 117 7.91 -4.43 -5.64
CA GLU A 117 7.90 -3.01 -6.03
C GLU A 117 6.51 -2.60 -6.52
N VAL A 118 5.91 -3.42 -7.37
CA VAL A 118 4.53 -3.20 -7.87
C VAL A 118 3.54 -3.16 -6.70
N ALA A 119 3.65 -4.10 -5.74
CA ALA A 119 2.83 -4.07 -4.53
C ALA A 119 3.01 -2.78 -3.72
N ALA A 120 4.25 -2.32 -3.53
CA ALA A 120 4.55 -1.12 -2.76
C ALA A 120 3.90 0.14 -3.36
N ILE A 121 3.96 0.27 -4.69
CA ILE A 121 3.34 1.38 -5.43
C ILE A 121 1.81 1.36 -5.26
N GLU A 122 1.18 0.18 -5.24
CA GLU A 122 -0.27 0.05 -5.05
C GLU A 122 -0.78 0.42 -3.65
N PHE A 123 0.10 0.63 -2.66
CA PHE A 123 -0.30 1.01 -1.30
C PHE A 123 -0.46 2.53 -1.09
N TYR A 124 -0.17 3.34 -2.12
CA TYR A 124 -0.39 4.78 -2.10
C TYR A 124 -1.69 5.17 -2.80
N PHE A 125 -2.44 6.10 -2.20
CA PHE A 125 -3.83 6.42 -2.57
C PHE A 125 -4.04 7.92 -2.83
N ASP A 126 -3.17 8.52 -3.63
CA ASP A 126 -3.31 9.90 -4.12
C ASP A 126 -3.31 9.96 -5.66
N GLU A 127 -3.66 11.13 -6.21
CA GLU A 127 -3.78 11.36 -7.66
C GLU A 127 -2.49 11.05 -8.42
N TYR A 128 -1.33 11.41 -7.83
CA TYR A 128 -0.03 11.09 -8.38
C TYR A 128 0.20 9.57 -8.41
N SER A 129 -0.11 8.88 -7.32
CA SER A 129 0.11 7.44 -7.18
C SER A 129 -0.78 6.63 -8.12
N GLU A 130 -1.97 7.13 -8.45
CA GLU A 130 -2.84 6.53 -9.47
C GLU A 130 -2.19 6.59 -10.86
N MET A 131 -1.72 7.78 -11.28
CA MET A 131 -1.04 7.96 -12.57
C MET A 131 0.26 7.17 -12.64
N PHE A 132 1.01 7.12 -11.54
CA PHE A 132 2.25 6.36 -11.46
C PHE A 132 2.01 4.86 -11.55
N ARG A 133 1.02 4.34 -10.81
CA ARG A 133 0.60 2.94 -10.90
C ARG A 133 0.18 2.57 -12.32
N GLN A 134 -0.57 3.42 -13.00
CA GLN A 134 -0.96 3.19 -14.39
C GLN A 134 0.28 3.09 -15.30
N ALA A 135 1.19 4.06 -15.22
CA ALA A 135 2.41 4.07 -16.02
C ALA A 135 3.29 2.82 -15.78
N VAL A 136 3.38 2.36 -14.53
CA VAL A 136 4.10 1.13 -14.17
C VAL A 136 3.41 -0.11 -14.72
N ASN A 137 2.08 -0.21 -14.63
CA ASN A 137 1.32 -1.34 -15.18
C ASN A 137 1.41 -1.43 -16.72
N GLU A 138 1.53 -0.29 -17.40
CA GLU A 138 1.74 -0.22 -18.85
C GLU A 138 3.19 -0.60 -19.23
N SER A 139 4.17 -0.22 -18.40
CA SER A 139 5.60 -0.46 -18.67
C SER A 139 6.09 -1.84 -18.23
N ILE A 140 5.49 -2.41 -17.19
CA ILE A 140 5.93 -3.64 -16.54
C ILE A 140 4.81 -4.68 -16.62
N VAL A 141 4.85 -5.46 -17.70
CA VAL A 141 3.89 -6.54 -17.91
C VAL A 141 4.24 -7.71 -16.98
N LEU A 142 3.36 -7.95 -16.01
CA LEU A 142 3.42 -9.11 -15.13
C LEU A 142 2.81 -10.33 -15.81
N GLU A 143 3.46 -11.49 -15.63
CA GLU A 143 2.90 -12.78 -16.03
C GLU A 143 1.68 -13.15 -15.18
N ASP A 144 0.86 -14.08 -15.65
CA ASP A 144 -0.35 -14.49 -14.91
C ASP A 144 -0.04 -15.11 -13.55
N ARG A 145 1.11 -15.78 -13.42
CA ARG A 145 1.59 -16.27 -12.13
C ARG A 145 1.97 -15.11 -11.21
N GLU A 146 2.72 -14.15 -11.72
CA GLU A 146 3.12 -12.95 -10.97
C GLU A 146 1.93 -12.14 -10.49
N LYS A 147 0.89 -11.97 -11.32
CA LYS A 147 -0.36 -11.32 -10.92
C LYS A 147 -1.06 -12.05 -9.77
N LYS A 148 -1.09 -13.39 -9.80
CA LYS A 148 -1.66 -14.20 -8.71
C LYS A 148 -0.84 -14.05 -7.43
N ASP A 149 0.48 -14.13 -7.53
CA ASP A 149 1.39 -14.02 -6.39
C ASP A 149 1.41 -12.60 -5.79
N LEU A 150 1.27 -11.56 -6.62
CA LEU A 150 1.08 -10.16 -6.19
C LEU A 150 -0.14 -10.03 -5.27
N VAL A 151 -1.27 -10.64 -5.64
CA VAL A 151 -2.48 -10.66 -4.79
C VAL A 151 -2.21 -11.36 -3.46
N LEU A 152 -1.44 -12.45 -3.47
CA LEU A 152 -1.09 -13.20 -2.26
C LEU A 152 -0.16 -12.42 -1.33
N ILE A 153 0.84 -11.70 -1.87
CA ILE A 153 1.71 -10.81 -1.09
C ILE A 153 0.91 -9.69 -0.43
N LYS A 154 -0.01 -9.05 -1.16
CA LYS A 154 -0.90 -8.03 -0.60
C LYS A 154 -1.77 -8.57 0.53
N ARG A 155 -2.25 -9.81 0.41
CA ARG A 155 -2.99 -10.51 1.48
C ARG A 155 -2.11 -10.83 2.68
N ALA A 156 -0.87 -11.26 2.46
CA ALA A 156 0.11 -11.49 3.52
C ALA A 156 0.40 -10.20 4.29
N ARG A 157 0.66 -9.08 3.60
CA ARG A 157 0.77 -7.75 4.22
C ARG A 157 -0.46 -7.41 5.04
N ALA A 158 -1.66 -7.57 4.48
CA ALA A 158 -2.91 -7.28 5.19
C ALA A 158 -3.10 -8.15 6.44
N ALA A 159 -2.67 -9.42 6.42
CA ALA A 159 -2.62 -10.26 7.60
C ALA A 159 -1.57 -9.77 8.62
N SER A 160 -0.41 -9.31 8.16
CA SER A 160 0.63 -8.72 9.02
C SER A 160 0.16 -7.44 9.72
N MET A 161 -0.66 -6.62 9.05
CA MET A 161 -1.30 -5.44 9.68
C MET A 161 -2.39 -5.81 10.71
N ARG A 162 -3.02 -6.98 10.60
CA ARG A 162 -4.11 -7.43 11.51
C ARG A 162 -3.62 -7.84 12.89
N CYS A 163 -2.34 -8.21 13.03
CA CYS A 163 -1.78 -8.59 14.33
C CYS A 163 -1.79 -7.45 15.37
N ALA A 164 -2.03 -6.20 14.96
CA ALA A 164 -2.26 -5.07 15.88
C ALA A 164 -3.62 -5.13 16.62
N PHE A 165 -4.65 -5.77 16.06
CA PHE A 165 -6.01 -5.80 16.66
C PHE A 165 -6.30 -7.06 17.47
N THR A 166 -5.45 -8.09 17.39
CA THR A 166 -5.66 -9.34 18.15
C THR A 166 -5.27 -9.22 19.63
N CYS A 167 -4.74 -8.08 20.07
CA CYS A 167 -4.60 -7.77 21.50
C CYS A 167 -5.94 -7.31 22.15
N ALA A 168 -6.98 -7.03 21.36
CA ALA A 168 -8.31 -6.72 21.87
C ALA A 168 -9.34 -7.76 21.38
N ARG A 169 -9.85 -8.56 22.32
CA ARG A 169 -10.93 -9.57 22.22
C ARG A 169 -12.06 -9.21 21.23
N ILE A 170 -11.88 -9.45 19.94
CA ILE A 170 -12.96 -9.50 18.95
C ILE A 170 -12.90 -10.87 18.27
N SER A 171 -14.04 -11.54 18.21
CA SER A 171 -14.16 -12.92 17.74
C SER A 171 -13.58 -13.07 16.32
N ARG A 172 -12.75 -14.12 16.12
CA ARG A 172 -12.00 -14.41 14.88
C ARG A 172 -12.86 -14.47 13.62
N ARG A 173 -14.18 -14.66 13.76
CA ARG A 173 -15.13 -14.81 12.65
C ARG A 173 -15.54 -13.48 12.01
N TYR A 174 -15.64 -12.40 12.76
CA TYR A 174 -16.14 -11.11 12.26
C TYR A 174 -15.05 -10.24 11.60
N CYS A 175 -13.81 -10.33 12.07
CA CYS A 175 -12.68 -9.61 11.48
C CYS A 175 -12.29 -10.15 10.08
N PHE A 176 -12.55 -11.43 9.84
CA PHE A 176 -12.21 -12.11 8.58
C PHE A 176 -13.09 -11.66 7.40
N VAL A 177 -14.40 -11.49 7.64
CA VAL A 177 -15.39 -11.12 6.62
C VAL A 177 -15.26 -9.66 6.19
N LEU A 178 -15.01 -8.73 7.12
CA LEU A 178 -14.88 -7.30 6.80
C LEU A 178 -13.66 -6.97 5.93
N GLN A 179 -12.58 -7.75 6.03
CA GLN A 179 -11.35 -7.49 5.25
C GLN A 179 -11.18 -8.33 3.99
N LEU A 180 -11.87 -9.46 3.84
CA LEU A 180 -11.97 -10.12 2.53
C LEU A 180 -12.77 -9.24 1.55
N ASN A 181 -13.82 -8.56 2.04
CA ASN A 181 -14.58 -7.60 1.24
C ASN A 181 -13.71 -6.40 0.79
N LEU A 182 -12.81 -5.89 1.66
CA LEU A 182 -11.84 -4.85 1.29
C LEU A 182 -10.81 -5.30 0.23
N VAL A 183 -10.56 -6.61 0.09
CA VAL A 183 -9.64 -7.15 -0.92
C VAL A 183 -10.38 -7.45 -2.23
N GLU A 184 -11.66 -7.85 -2.19
CA GLU A 184 -12.52 -7.92 -3.40
C GLU A 184 -12.83 -6.52 -3.97
N GLU A 185 -12.89 -5.48 -3.13
CA GLU A 185 -13.04 -4.07 -3.51
C GLU A 185 -11.93 -3.55 -4.45
N VAL A 186 -10.73 -4.13 -4.41
CA VAL A 186 -9.56 -3.69 -5.20
C VAL A 186 -9.48 -4.40 -6.56
N ILE A 187 -10.25 -5.48 -6.76
CA ILE A 187 -10.09 -6.38 -7.92
C ILE A 187 -11.24 -6.21 -8.95
N ASN A 188 -12.37 -5.59 -8.58
CA ASN A 188 -13.52 -5.40 -9.48
C ASN A 188 -13.93 -3.91 -9.63
N PRO A 189 -13.75 -3.28 -10.82
CA PRO A 189 -14.08 -1.87 -11.06
C PRO A 189 -15.55 -1.51 -10.81
N ALA A 190 -16.49 -2.43 -11.05
CA ALA A 190 -17.92 -2.18 -10.84
C ALA A 190 -18.27 -2.10 -9.35
N VAL A 191 -17.66 -2.97 -8.54
CA VAL A 191 -17.82 -2.98 -7.07
C VAL A 191 -17.13 -1.76 -6.45
N TYR A 192 -15.97 -1.35 -6.96
CA TYR A 192 -15.29 -0.14 -6.53
C TYR A 192 -16.12 1.13 -6.76
N LEU A 193 -16.77 1.27 -7.93
CA LEU A 193 -17.61 2.43 -8.27
C LEU A 193 -18.88 2.50 -7.41
N GLU A 194 -19.57 1.38 -7.21
CA GLU A 194 -20.77 1.31 -6.35
C GLU A 194 -20.43 1.69 -4.90
N GLN A 195 -19.29 1.23 -4.40
CA GLN A 195 -18.84 1.58 -3.06
C GLN A 195 -18.26 3.00 -2.95
N LYS A 196 -17.67 3.57 -4.02
CA LYS A 196 -17.25 4.98 -4.07
C LYS A 196 -18.43 5.92 -3.91
N GLU A 197 -19.58 5.61 -4.52
CA GLU A 197 -20.82 6.35 -4.32
C GLU A 197 -21.36 6.18 -2.90
N LYS A 198 -21.40 4.96 -2.36
CA LYS A 198 -21.76 4.73 -0.93
C LYS A 198 -20.84 5.49 0.03
N ARG A 199 -19.54 5.59 -0.24
CA ARG A 199 -18.57 6.38 0.57
C ARG A 199 -18.82 7.89 0.47
N LYS A 200 -19.30 8.40 -0.67
CA LYS A 200 -19.74 9.81 -0.79
C LYS A 200 -21.01 10.06 0.03
N GLU A 201 -21.97 9.14 0.03
CA GLU A 201 -23.17 9.21 0.87
C GLU A 201 -22.83 9.15 2.35
N ILE A 202 -21.96 8.21 2.78
CA ILE A 202 -21.50 8.13 4.17
C ILE A 202 -20.75 9.40 4.59
N LYS A 203 -19.92 9.99 3.73
CA LYS A 203 -19.29 11.30 4.00
C LYS A 203 -20.32 12.43 4.12
N LYS A 204 -21.41 12.39 3.33
CA LYS A 204 -22.50 13.38 3.38
C LYS A 204 -23.33 13.22 4.65
N ILE A 205 -23.60 11.98 5.06
CA ILE A 205 -24.27 11.63 6.31
C ILE A 205 -23.41 12.03 7.51
N ASN A 206 -22.11 11.69 7.52
CA ASN A 206 -21.20 12.08 8.59
C ASN A 206 -21.06 13.60 8.69
N LYS A 207 -20.96 14.31 7.56
CA LYS A 207 -20.97 15.78 7.54
C LYS A 207 -22.26 16.34 8.14
N SER A 208 -23.43 15.76 7.82
CA SER A 208 -24.73 16.12 8.42
C SER A 208 -24.81 15.83 9.92
N ILE A 209 -24.25 14.70 10.37
CA ILE A 209 -24.16 14.33 11.79
C ILE A 209 -23.20 15.27 12.54
N THR A 210 -22.05 15.61 11.97
CA THR A 210 -21.12 16.58 12.54
C THR A 210 -21.76 17.96 12.66
N TYR A 211 -22.51 18.43 11.65
CA TYR A 211 -23.26 19.69 11.75
C TYR A 211 -24.36 19.62 12.82
N ARG A 212 -25.07 18.49 12.96
CA ARG A 212 -26.05 18.30 14.05
C ARG A 212 -25.39 18.30 15.43
N TYR A 213 -24.22 17.69 15.58
CA TYR A 213 -23.47 17.69 16.84
C TYR A 213 -22.95 19.08 17.20
N ILE A 214 -22.45 19.85 16.23
CA ILE A 214 -22.05 21.25 16.44
C ILE A 214 -23.25 22.10 16.86
N TYR A 215 -24.40 21.94 16.16
CA TYR A 215 -25.62 22.69 16.48
C TYR A 215 -26.18 22.35 17.87
N ILE A 216 -26.16 21.08 18.28
CA ILE A 216 -26.56 20.65 19.62
C ILE A 216 -25.59 21.18 20.68
N TYR A 217 -24.28 21.17 20.40
CA TYR A 217 -23.27 21.69 21.32
C TYR A 217 -23.40 23.22 21.52
N GLU A 218 -23.63 23.98 20.44
CA GLU A 218 -23.92 25.42 20.49
C GLU A 218 -25.24 25.72 21.21
N TYR A 219 -26.29 24.93 20.98
CA TYR A 219 -27.57 25.06 21.68
C TYR A 219 -27.43 24.79 23.19
N ILE A 220 -26.73 23.71 23.58
CA ILE A 220 -26.48 23.38 24.99
C ILE A 220 -25.64 24.47 25.67
N ASN A 221 -24.63 25.01 25.00
CA ASN A 221 -23.82 26.10 25.55
C ASN A 221 -24.60 27.43 25.63
N LYS A 222 -25.52 27.69 24.70
CA LYS A 222 -26.42 28.85 24.75
C LYS A 222 -27.46 28.75 25.88
N VAL A 223 -27.94 27.54 26.19
CA VAL A 223 -28.84 27.30 27.34
C VAL A 223 -28.06 27.38 28.65
N ARG A 224 -26.84 26.83 28.72
CA ARG A 224 -25.97 26.92 29.90
C ARG A 224 -25.48 28.33 30.18
N GLY A 225 -25.22 29.14 29.14
CA GLY A 225 -24.85 30.56 29.27
C GLY A 225 -25.98 31.47 29.73
N LYS A 226 -27.25 31.02 29.67
CA LYS A 226 -28.41 31.76 30.21
C LYS A 226 -28.73 31.46 31.67
N ASN A 227 -28.19 30.37 32.23
CA ASN A 227 -28.42 29.97 33.63
C ASN A 227 -27.24 30.36 34.56
N GLY A 228 -26.34 31.23 34.09
CA GLY A 228 -25.14 31.67 34.80
C GLY A 228 -25.12 33.16 35.17
N SER A 229 -26.28 33.81 35.29
CA SER A 229 -26.38 35.17 35.80
C SER A 229 -27.73 35.40 36.48
N LYS A 230 -27.69 35.37 37.81
CA LYS A 230 -28.74 35.67 38.81
C LYS A 230 -29.77 34.58 39.07
#